data_AF-N8WH82-F1
#
_entry.id   AF-N8WH82-F1
#
_cell.length_a   1.000
_cell.length_b   1.000
_cell.length_c   1.000
_cell.angle_alpha   90.00
_cell.angle_beta   90.00
_cell.angle_gamma   90.00
#
_symmetry.space_group_name_H-M   'P 1'
#
loop_
_entity.id
_entity.type
_entity.pdbx_description
1 polymer ?
#
loop_
_entity_poly.entity_id
_entity_poly.type
_entity_poly.pdbx_seq_one_letter_code
_entity_poly.pdbx_strand_id
1 'polypeptide(L)'
;MQEINEKASFSQRLKEALLKHSWAKTSPTWLAREFNLRYSGKSISVQTANNWLLGLAIPSQDKLQLLAAWLEVSSQWLRFGNATQEIQHPEMVHSGIQLVQQDLPEKFAQLSPKQKQLVYDLINALIDTNQQ
;
A
#
# COMPACT_ATOMS: atom_id res chain seq x y z
N MET A 1 -16.98 -3.24 -21.58
CA MET A 1 -17.55 -2.13 -20.78
C MET A 1 -17.09 -2.12 -19.31
N GLN A 2 -16.65 -3.24 -18.72
CA GLN A 2 -16.21 -3.30 -17.32
C GLN A 2 -14.92 -2.49 -17.04
N GLU A 3 -13.94 -2.51 -17.93
CA GLU A 3 -12.64 -1.86 -17.73
C GLU A 3 -12.72 -0.31 -17.65
N ILE A 4 -13.66 0.31 -18.37
CA ILE A 4 -13.92 1.76 -18.31
C ILE A 4 -14.47 2.14 -16.93
N ASN A 5 -15.33 1.29 -16.37
CA ASN A 5 -15.91 1.49 -15.05
C ASN A 5 -14.84 1.34 -13.95
N GLU A 6 -13.90 0.40 -14.07
CA GLU A 6 -12.82 0.23 -13.10
C GLU A 6 -11.87 1.44 -13.05
N LYS A 7 -11.47 1.99 -14.20
CA LYS A 7 -10.58 3.17 -14.25
C LYS A 7 -11.27 4.42 -13.70
N ALA A 8 -12.55 4.61 -14.01
CA ALA A 8 -13.35 5.70 -13.46
C ALA A 8 -13.52 5.55 -11.93
N SER A 9 -13.82 4.34 -11.46
CA SER A 9 -13.96 4.03 -10.04
C SER A 9 -12.65 4.25 -9.27
N PHE A 10 -11.51 3.85 -9.84
CA PHE A 10 -10.18 4.13 -9.28
C PHE A 10 -9.95 5.64 -9.15
N SER A 11 -10.23 6.41 -10.21
CA SER A 11 -10.08 7.87 -10.20
C SER A 11 -10.92 8.51 -9.10
N GLN A 12 -12.16 8.08 -8.93
CA GLN A 12 -13.04 8.58 -7.89
C GLN A 12 -12.44 8.33 -6.50
N ARG A 13 -12.03 7.10 -6.19
CA ARG A 13 -11.38 6.75 -4.91
C ARG A 13 -10.09 7.52 -4.66
N LEU A 14 -9.27 7.69 -5.70
CA LEU A 14 -8.04 8.48 -5.62
C LEU A 14 -8.34 9.93 -5.24
N LYS A 15 -9.35 10.56 -5.88
CA LYS A 15 -9.78 11.92 -5.54
C LYS A 15 -10.33 12.01 -4.13
N GLU A 16 -11.17 11.07 -3.72
CA GLU A 16 -11.71 11.00 -2.36
C GLU A 16 -10.61 10.90 -1.30
N ALA A 17 -9.61 10.03 -1.52
CA ALA A 17 -8.48 9.88 -0.62
C ALA A 17 -7.62 11.16 -0.55
N LEU A 18 -7.36 11.82 -1.68
CA LEU A 18 -6.66 13.11 -1.71
C LEU A 18 -7.43 14.22 -0.96
N LEU A 19 -8.76 14.23 -1.09
CA LEU A 19 -9.63 15.20 -0.40
C LEU A 19 -9.63 15.01 1.11
N LYS A 20 -9.58 13.76 1.59
CA LYS A 20 -9.52 13.44 3.03
C LYS A 20 -8.35 14.13 3.73
N HIS A 21 -7.20 14.20 3.05
CA HIS A 21 -5.99 14.82 3.59
C HIS A 21 -5.88 16.34 3.33
N SER A 22 -6.95 16.97 2.81
CA SER A 22 -6.97 18.38 2.40
C SER A 22 -5.87 18.78 1.42
N TRP A 23 -5.32 17.81 0.69
CA TRP A 23 -4.26 18.03 -0.28
C TRP A 23 -4.80 18.70 -1.54
N ALA A 24 -3.97 19.55 -2.17
CA ALA A 24 -4.32 20.46 -3.25
C ALA A 24 -5.26 19.81 -4.27
N LYS A 25 -6.55 20.18 -4.19
CA LYS A 25 -7.68 19.55 -4.87
C LYS A 25 -7.35 19.24 -6.33
N THR A 26 -6.96 18.00 -6.58
CA THR A 26 -6.80 17.40 -7.92
C THR A 26 -5.85 18.10 -8.90
N SER A 27 -4.79 18.76 -8.43
CA SER A 27 -3.78 19.30 -9.36
C SER A 27 -2.86 18.18 -9.88
N PRO A 28 -2.86 17.87 -11.19
CA PRO A 28 -1.97 16.85 -11.75
C PRO A 28 -0.50 17.16 -11.54
N THR A 29 -0.13 18.46 -11.60
CA THR A 29 1.24 18.92 -11.41
C THR A 29 1.71 18.68 -9.98
N TRP A 30 0.85 19.00 -9.01
CA TRP A 30 1.14 18.76 -7.60
C TRP A 30 1.25 17.27 -7.30
N LEU A 31 0.30 16.46 -7.80
CA LEU A 31 0.30 15.01 -7.61
C LEU A 31 1.57 14.36 -8.17
N ALA A 32 1.98 14.74 -9.40
CA ALA A 32 3.19 14.23 -10.02
C ALA A 32 4.44 14.59 -9.21
N ARG A 33 4.54 15.84 -8.74
CA ARG A 33 5.66 16.31 -7.91
C ARG A 33 5.76 15.51 -6.61
N GLU A 34 4.68 15.45 -5.84
CA GLU A 34 4.67 14.77 -4.53
C GLU A 34 4.89 13.26 -4.65
N PHE A 35 4.34 12.64 -5.70
CA PHE A 35 4.60 11.24 -5.99
C PHE A 35 6.08 11.00 -6.31
N ASN A 36 6.66 11.80 -7.21
CA ASN A 36 8.06 11.65 -7.61
C ASN A 36 9.05 11.88 -6.47
N LEU A 37 8.72 12.75 -5.49
CA LEU A 37 9.55 12.94 -4.30
C LEU A 37 9.62 11.69 -3.40
N ARG A 38 8.59 10.83 -3.46
CA ARG A 38 8.49 9.61 -2.62
C ARG A 38 8.86 8.33 -3.37
N TYR A 39 8.96 8.39 -4.70
CA TYR A 39 9.20 7.24 -5.54
C TYR A 39 10.67 7.17 -5.98
N SER A 40 11.36 6.09 -5.64
CA SER A 40 12.76 5.84 -5.99
C SER A 40 12.96 5.24 -7.40
N GLY A 41 11.86 4.88 -8.10
CA GLY A 41 11.90 4.33 -9.44
C GLY A 41 11.79 5.38 -10.55
N LYS A 42 11.28 4.97 -11.72
CA LYS A 42 11.05 5.89 -12.86
C LYS A 42 9.97 6.91 -12.56
N SER A 43 10.37 8.18 -12.43
CA SER A 43 9.48 9.33 -12.27
C SER A 43 8.31 9.31 -13.25
N ILE A 44 7.13 9.70 -12.77
CA ILE A 44 5.94 9.90 -13.61
C ILE A 44 5.90 11.32 -14.16
N SER A 45 5.28 11.50 -15.32
CA SER A 45 5.00 12.83 -15.87
C SER A 45 3.70 13.40 -15.30
N VAL A 46 3.52 14.72 -15.43
CA VAL A 46 2.26 15.40 -15.09
C VAL A 46 1.08 14.81 -15.88
N GLN A 47 1.31 14.40 -17.13
CA GLN A 47 0.30 13.75 -17.96
C GLN A 47 -0.11 12.39 -17.40
N THR A 48 0.83 11.60 -16.86
CA THR A 48 0.52 10.35 -16.19
C THR A 48 -0.36 10.58 -14.96
N ALA A 49 0.00 11.56 -14.12
CA ALA A 49 -0.81 11.93 -12.96
C ALA A 49 -2.22 12.42 -13.37
N ASN A 50 -2.33 13.19 -14.46
CA ASN A 50 -3.61 13.62 -15.01
C ASN A 50 -4.45 12.43 -15.48
N ASN A 51 -3.85 11.46 -16.15
CA ASN A 51 -4.55 10.26 -16.61
C ASN A 51 -5.08 9.42 -15.43
N TRP A 52 -4.38 9.39 -14.30
CA TRP A 52 -4.88 8.74 -13.08
C TRP A 52 -6.08 9.50 -12.50
N LEU A 53 -5.97 10.82 -12.40
CA LEU A 53 -7.06 11.68 -11.93
C LEU A 53 -8.28 11.68 -12.85
N LEU A 54 -8.11 11.48 -14.16
CA LEU A 54 -9.23 11.40 -15.11
C LEU A 54 -9.80 9.98 -15.25
N GLY A 55 -9.17 8.97 -14.67
CA GLY A 55 -9.59 7.57 -14.84
C GLY A 55 -9.34 7.07 -16.27
N LEU A 56 -8.31 7.59 -16.93
CA LEU A 56 -7.87 7.12 -18.25
C LEU A 56 -6.83 5.99 -18.13
N ALA A 57 -6.13 5.93 -17.00
CA ALA A 57 -5.14 4.89 -16.72
C ALA A 57 -5.16 4.51 -15.24
N ILE A 58 -4.85 3.24 -14.96
CA ILE A 58 -4.55 2.74 -13.62
C ILE A 58 -3.01 2.63 -13.51
N PRO A 59 -2.40 3.09 -12.40
CA PRO A 59 -0.97 2.91 -12.15
C PRO A 59 -0.55 1.44 -12.17
N SER A 60 0.73 1.19 -12.48
CA SER A 60 1.35 -0.11 -12.26
C SER A 60 1.36 -0.47 -10.78
N GLN A 61 1.51 -1.76 -10.45
CA GLN A 61 1.35 -2.27 -9.08
C GLN A 61 2.24 -1.57 -8.05
N ASP A 62 3.51 -1.33 -8.39
CA ASP A 62 4.48 -0.60 -7.59
C ASP A 62 4.03 0.85 -7.29
N LYS A 63 3.54 1.57 -8.30
CA LYS A 63 3.06 2.95 -8.16
C LYS A 63 1.75 3.02 -7.40
N LEU A 64 0.89 2.02 -7.60
CA LEU A 64 -0.37 1.87 -6.86
C LEU A 64 -0.10 1.63 -5.37
N GLN A 65 0.86 0.76 -5.03
CA GLN A 65 1.26 0.51 -3.65
C GLN A 65 1.82 1.77 -2.98
N LEU A 66 2.67 2.52 -3.67
CA LEU A 66 3.18 3.78 -3.12
C LEU A 66 2.07 4.81 -2.93
N LEU A 67 1.14 4.96 -3.90
CA LEU A 67 -0.03 5.83 -3.75
C LEU A 67 -0.87 5.41 -2.54
N ALA A 68 -1.13 4.12 -2.39
CA ALA A 68 -1.91 3.56 -1.29
C ALA A 68 -1.25 3.84 0.07
N ALA A 69 0.06 3.58 0.18
CA ALA A 69 0.85 3.88 1.37
C ALA A 69 0.84 5.38 1.70
N TRP A 70 1.02 6.24 0.68
CA TRP A 70 0.98 7.69 0.86
C TRP A 70 -0.40 8.20 1.29
N LEU A 71 -1.47 7.62 0.74
CA LEU A 71 -2.85 7.99 1.06
C LEU A 71 -3.39 7.32 2.33
N GLU A 72 -2.61 6.46 2.97
CA GLU A 72 -3.00 5.64 4.13
C GLU A 72 -4.24 4.78 3.86
N VAL A 73 -4.30 4.17 2.67
CA VAL A 73 -5.38 3.26 2.26
C VAL A 73 -4.79 1.96 1.71
N SER A 74 -5.61 0.90 1.62
CA SER A 74 -5.20 -0.35 0.95
C SER A 74 -5.09 -0.16 -0.56
N SER A 75 -4.06 -0.74 -1.19
CA SER A 75 -3.91 -0.74 -2.65
C SER A 75 -5.05 -1.50 -3.35
N GLN A 76 -5.59 -2.53 -2.69
CA GLN A 76 -6.74 -3.29 -3.19
C GLN A 76 -8.01 -2.45 -3.11
N TRP A 77 -8.21 -1.71 -2.02
CA TRP A 77 -9.30 -0.75 -1.91
C TRP A 77 -9.20 0.32 -2.98
N LEU A 78 -8.00 0.91 -3.16
CA LEU A 78 -7.79 1.97 -4.15
C LEU A 78 -8.09 1.49 -5.57
N ARG A 79 -7.70 0.26 -5.93
CA ARG A 79 -7.93 -0.32 -7.26
C ARG A 79 -9.35 -0.83 -7.49
N PHE A 80 -9.89 -1.63 -6.57
CA PHE A 80 -11.14 -2.37 -6.80
C PHE A 80 -12.32 -1.92 -5.92
N GLY A 81 -12.09 -1.12 -4.88
CA GLY A 81 -13.12 -0.67 -3.94
C GLY A 81 -13.60 -1.74 -2.95
N ASN A 82 -13.36 -3.02 -3.25
CA ASN A 82 -13.81 -4.17 -2.45
C ASN A 82 -12.64 -4.78 -1.67
N ALA A 83 -12.37 -4.23 -0.51
CA ALA A 83 -11.68 -4.94 0.57
C ALA A 83 -12.15 -4.35 1.89
N THR A 84 -12.69 -5.22 2.73
CA THR A 84 -12.86 -5.05 4.18
C THR A 84 -11.67 -4.26 4.73
N GLN A 85 -11.93 -3.25 5.57
CA GLN A 85 -10.90 -2.35 6.08
C GLN A 85 -9.87 -3.09 6.95
N GLU A 86 -8.90 -3.74 6.34
CA GLU A 86 -7.62 -4.04 6.99
C GLU A 86 -6.71 -2.86 6.71
N ILE A 87 -6.75 -1.89 7.63
CA ILE A 87 -5.80 -0.79 7.71
C ILE A 87 -4.45 -1.43 8.03
N GLN A 88 -3.71 -1.82 6.99
CA GLN A 88 -2.31 -2.22 7.11
C GLN A 88 -1.52 -0.94 7.33
N HIS A 89 -1.13 -0.72 8.59
CA HIS A 89 -0.25 0.38 8.98
C HIS A 89 1.04 0.34 8.15
N PRO A 90 1.57 1.51 7.74
CA PRO A 90 2.76 1.60 6.92
C PRO A 90 4.03 1.39 7.76
N GLU A 91 4.25 0.18 8.26
CA GLU A 91 5.58 -0.29 8.63
C GLU A 91 6.16 -1.13 7.49
N MET A 92 6.76 -0.38 6.56
CA MET A 92 7.98 -0.69 5.81
C MET A 92 8.30 -2.14 5.38
N VAL A 93 8.40 -2.29 4.05
CA VAL A 93 9.57 -2.88 3.38
C VAL A 93 9.91 -4.33 3.75
N HIS A 94 9.08 -5.33 3.45
CA HIS A 94 9.56 -6.72 3.37
C HIS A 94 8.78 -7.55 2.34
N SER A 95 9.01 -7.30 1.04
CA SER A 95 8.46 -8.11 -0.06
C SER A 95 8.89 -9.59 -0.02
N GLY A 96 9.76 -10.01 0.91
CA GLY A 96 10.04 -11.41 1.21
C GLY A 96 9.20 -12.03 2.34
N ILE A 97 8.58 -11.23 3.22
CA ILE A 97 7.88 -11.72 4.43
C ILE A 97 6.37 -11.83 4.22
N GLN A 98 5.79 -11.13 3.25
CA GLN A 98 4.35 -11.24 2.95
C GLN A 98 3.95 -12.66 2.52
N LEU A 99 4.86 -13.42 1.89
CA LEU A 99 4.66 -14.85 1.57
C LEU A 99 4.80 -15.76 2.80
N VAL A 100 5.52 -15.32 3.85
CA VAL A 100 5.74 -16.07 5.08
C VAL A 100 4.58 -15.88 6.07
N GLN A 101 3.95 -14.70 6.11
CA GLN A 101 2.91 -14.38 7.08
C GLN A 101 1.60 -15.16 6.90
N GLN A 102 1.26 -15.59 5.68
CA GLN A 102 0.01 -16.34 5.47
C GLN A 102 0.05 -17.74 6.11
N ASP A 103 1.22 -18.39 6.13
CA ASP A 103 1.38 -19.77 6.63
C ASP A 103 2.00 -19.82 8.05
N LEU A 104 2.49 -18.68 8.57
CA LEU A 104 3.12 -18.58 9.89
C LEU A 104 2.22 -19.08 11.04
N PRO A 105 0.94 -18.70 11.16
CA PRO A 105 0.09 -19.20 12.25
C PRO A 105 -0.10 -20.73 12.17
N GLU A 106 -0.20 -21.30 10.96
CA GLU A 106 -0.33 -22.74 10.74
C GLU A 106 0.97 -23.50 11.09
N LYS A 107 2.13 -22.96 10.69
CA LYS A 107 3.44 -23.53 11.05
C LYS A 107 3.72 -23.41 12.55
N PHE A 108 3.36 -22.29 13.16
CA PHE A 108 3.54 -22.06 14.59
C PHE A 108 2.67 -23.02 15.42
N ALA A 109 1.44 -23.30 14.97
CA ALA A 109 0.55 -24.26 15.63
C ALA A 109 1.18 -25.67 15.70
N GLN A 110 1.92 -26.09 14.66
CA GLN A 110 2.60 -27.38 14.56
C GLN A 110 3.84 -27.51 15.46
N LEU A 111 4.34 -26.42 16.05
CA LEU A 111 5.51 -26.44 16.93
C LEU A 111 5.20 -27.06 18.30
N SER A 112 6.18 -27.78 18.84
CA SER A 112 6.15 -28.24 20.24
C SER A 112 6.20 -27.06 21.22
N PRO A 113 5.77 -27.24 22.48
CA PRO A 113 5.78 -26.17 23.49
C PRO A 113 7.16 -25.51 23.67
N LYS A 114 8.24 -26.31 23.62
CA LYS A 114 9.62 -25.81 23.72
C LYS A 114 10.04 -24.95 22.51
N GLN A 115 9.62 -25.33 21.31
CA GLN A 115 9.90 -24.57 20.09
C GLN A 115 9.10 -23.25 20.04
N LYS A 116 7.86 -23.26 20.52
CA LYS A 116 7.04 -22.03 20.66
C LYS A 116 7.71 -21.03 21.59
N GLN A 117 8.26 -21.51 22.71
CA GLN A 117 9.02 -20.67 23.65
C GLN A 117 10.27 -20.08 23.01
N LEU A 118 11.08 -20.88 22.31
CA LEU A 118 12.27 -20.37 21.63
C LEU A 118 11.94 -19.28 20.58
N VAL A 119 10.87 -19.46 19.81
CA VAL A 119 10.42 -18.46 18.83
C VAL A 119 9.96 -17.18 19.55
N TYR A 120 9.25 -17.32 20.66
CA TYR A 120 8.80 -16.17 21.46
C TYR A 120 9.98 -15.38 22.04
N ASP A 121 10.97 -16.07 22.60
CA ASP A 121 12.19 -15.45 23.14
C ASP A 121 12.99 -14.74 22.04
N LEU A 122 13.09 -15.34 20.85
CA LEU A 122 13.75 -14.72 19.71
C LEU A 122 13.03 -13.45 19.25
N ILE A 123 11.70 -13.48 19.17
CA ILE A 123 10.90 -12.30 18.80
C ILE A 123 11.11 -11.19 19.84
N ASN A 124 11.06 -11.51 21.13
CA ASN A 124 11.28 -10.52 22.19
C ASN A 124 12.69 -9.92 22.12
N ALA A 125 13.72 -10.75 21.95
CA ALA A 125 15.10 -10.27 21.83
C ALA A 125 15.30 -9.33 20.62
N LEU A 126 14.63 -9.62 19.49
CA LEU A 126 14.69 -8.78 18.30
C LEU A 126 13.89 -7.48 18.45
N ILE A 127 12.79 -7.47 19.20
CA ILE A 127 12.02 -6.26 19.53
C ILE A 127 12.85 -5.36 20.44
N ASP A 128 13.45 -5.93 21.49
CA ASP A 128 14.28 -5.19 22.43
C ASP A 128 15.51 -4.57 21.75
N THR A 129 16.11 -5.28 20.78
CA THR A 129 17.26 -4.79 20.01
C THR A 129 16.90 -3.63 19.07
N ASN A 130 15.66 -3.56 18.56
CA ASN A 130 15.21 -2.47 17.68
C ASN A 130 14.82 -1.19 18.44
N GLN A 131 14.74 -1.25 19.77
CA GLN A 131 14.39 -0.11 20.63
C GLN A 131 15.63 0.64 21.20
N GLN A 132 16.84 0.13 20.94
CA GLN A 132 18.13 0.72 21.36
C GLN A 132 18.84 1.43 20.20
#